data_AF-A0A933I1D0-F1
#
_entry.id   AF-A0A933I1D0-F1
#
_cell.length_a   1.000
_cell.length_b   1.000
_cell.length_c   1.000
_cell.angle_alpha   90.00
_cell.angle_beta   90.00
_cell.angle_gamma   90.00
#
_symmetry.space_group_name_H-M   'P 1'
#
loop_
_entity.id
_entity.type
_entity.pdbx_description
1 polymer ?
#
loop_
_entity_poly.entity_id
_entity_poly.type
_entity_poly.pdbx_seq_one_letter_code
_entity_poly.pdbx_strand_id
1 'polypeptide(L)'
;MPYSSLDVQLLEMSQNAVALIYAACRQCYSEKFAGDIYLEAGSNPEKEEEFIRKVVSSGHESPLEHVKFTFAVQGVSRALTHQLVRHRVASYSQQSQRYVKEKQFDYIIPPSFDKNPEAKREFEKIMQEIQVSYDKLLGYLSQTGITGEAANQDARFVLPQAVETKIVITMNCRELLHFFKHRCCTRAQWEIRRLSAKMLEICKEKLPSVFIGAGAKCESLGYCPETEKFSCGRYPVKDKVIKNK
;
A
#
# COMPACT_ATOMS: atom_id res chain seq x y z
N MET A 1 14.18 12.33 -18.92
CA MET A 1 13.08 11.51 -19.49
C MET A 1 12.04 11.36 -18.39
N PRO A 2 10.74 11.45 -18.68
CA PRO A 2 9.67 11.42 -17.68
C PRO A 2 9.45 9.98 -17.16
N TYR A 3 10.43 9.46 -16.41
CA TYR A 3 10.33 8.18 -15.71
C TYR A 3 10.28 8.47 -14.21
N SER A 4 9.29 7.90 -13.53
CA SER A 4 9.18 8.04 -12.08
C SER A 4 9.58 6.75 -11.39
N SER A 5 10.43 6.87 -10.38
CA SER A 5 10.80 5.78 -9.49
C SER A 5 9.91 5.79 -8.25
N LEU A 6 9.50 4.60 -7.80
CA LEU A 6 8.77 4.43 -6.55
C LEU A 6 9.55 5.05 -5.39
N ASP A 7 8.89 5.98 -4.69
CA ASP A 7 9.38 6.58 -3.45
C ASP A 7 8.26 6.48 -2.40
N VAL A 8 8.63 6.00 -1.21
CA VAL A 8 7.72 5.72 -0.10
C VAL A 8 8.33 6.30 1.15
N GLN A 9 7.66 7.29 1.73
CA GLN A 9 8.09 7.98 2.93
C GLN A 9 7.06 7.80 4.04
N LEU A 10 7.53 7.48 5.25
CA LEU A 10 6.68 7.52 6.43
C LEU A 10 6.53 8.97 6.89
N LEU A 11 5.30 9.47 6.94
CA LEU A 11 4.99 10.80 7.46
C LEU A 11 4.75 10.76 8.97
N GLU A 12 3.99 9.77 9.44
CA GLU A 12 3.60 9.66 10.85
C GLU A 12 3.31 8.20 11.23
N MET A 13 3.54 7.90 12.50
CA MET A 13 3.08 6.70 13.19
C MET A 13 2.64 7.11 14.59
N SER A 14 1.55 6.51 15.10
CA SER A 14 1.03 6.82 16.44
C SER A 14 2.13 6.84 17.49
N GLN A 15 2.24 7.95 18.21
CA GLN A 15 3.14 8.08 19.35
C GLN A 15 2.84 7.01 20.40
N ASN A 16 3.90 6.49 21.04
CA ASN A 16 3.80 5.47 22.08
C ASN A 16 2.99 4.22 21.65
N ALA A 17 3.14 3.79 20.40
CA ALA A 17 2.37 2.67 19.83
C ALA A 17 2.36 1.40 20.68
N VAL A 18 3.50 1.01 21.25
CA VAL A 18 3.61 -0.16 22.14
C VAL A 18 2.72 0.00 23.37
N ALA A 19 2.82 1.14 24.07
CA ALA A 19 2.00 1.45 25.24
C ALA A 19 0.50 1.46 24.89
N LEU A 20 0.13 2.05 23.74
CA LEU A 20 -1.25 2.12 23.29
C LEU A 20 -1.84 0.73 23.02
N ILE A 21 -1.11 -0.13 22.29
CA ILE A 21 -1.54 -1.52 22.06
C ILE A 21 -1.60 -2.28 23.38
N TYR A 22 -0.58 -2.14 24.22
CA TYR A 22 -0.51 -2.82 25.51
C TYR A 22 -1.70 -2.48 26.40
N ALA A 23 -1.98 -1.18 26.62
CA ALA A 23 -3.11 -0.73 27.43
C ALA A 23 -4.45 -1.20 26.86
N ALA A 24 -4.66 -1.10 25.54
CA ALA A 24 -5.87 -1.58 24.89
C ALA A 24 -6.07 -3.10 25.07
N CYS A 25 -5.01 -3.90 24.91
CA CYS A 25 -5.06 -5.33 25.18
C CYS A 25 -5.37 -5.64 26.65
N ARG A 26 -4.74 -4.93 27.58
CA ARG A 26 -4.87 -5.19 29.02
C ARG A 26 -6.25 -4.81 29.55
N GLN A 27 -6.89 -3.80 29.00
CA GLN A 27 -8.26 -3.39 29.37
C GLN A 27 -9.27 -4.55 29.30
N CYS A 28 -9.09 -5.49 28.37
CA CYS A 28 -9.98 -6.64 28.24
C CYS A 28 -9.81 -7.68 29.37
N TYR A 29 -8.70 -7.64 30.11
CA TYR A 29 -8.31 -8.69 31.07
C TYR A 29 -7.76 -8.14 32.40
N SER A 30 -7.95 -6.85 32.67
CA SER A 30 -7.47 -6.17 33.87
C SER A 30 -8.59 -5.38 34.53
N GLU A 31 -8.61 -5.39 35.86
CA GLU A 31 -9.48 -4.52 36.67
C GLU A 31 -9.00 -3.05 36.66
N LYS A 32 -7.72 -2.80 36.31
CA LYS A 32 -7.18 -1.45 36.14
C LYS A 32 -7.75 -0.81 34.87
N PHE A 33 -8.00 0.50 34.94
CA PHE A 33 -8.42 1.28 33.78
C PHE A 33 -7.27 1.44 32.77
N ALA A 34 -7.58 1.33 31.48
CA ALA A 34 -6.61 1.45 30.38
C ALA A 34 -5.82 2.75 30.42
N GLY A 35 -6.44 3.85 30.84
CA GLY A 35 -5.77 5.14 30.97
C GLY A 35 -4.61 5.09 31.97
N ASP A 36 -4.82 4.46 33.12
CA ASP A 36 -3.77 4.29 34.14
C ASP A 36 -2.67 3.35 33.63
N ILE A 37 -3.06 2.25 32.98
CA ILE A 37 -2.12 1.30 32.36
C ILE A 37 -1.26 2.00 31.29
N TYR A 38 -1.85 2.88 30.48
CA TYR A 38 -1.14 3.63 29.44
C TYR A 38 -0.12 4.60 30.03
N LEU A 39 -0.44 5.25 31.16
CA LEU A 39 0.49 6.14 31.87
C LEU A 39 1.64 5.37 32.54
N GLU A 40 1.38 4.15 33.01
CA GLU A 40 2.38 3.25 33.59
C GLU A 40 3.23 2.48 32.55
N ALA A 41 2.74 2.41 31.30
CA ALA A 41 3.40 1.70 30.20
C ALA A 41 4.70 2.38 29.77
N GLY A 42 5.63 1.58 29.25
CA GLY A 42 7.01 1.98 28.98
C GLY A 42 7.94 1.79 30.19
N SER A 43 7.42 1.39 31.35
CA SER A 43 8.23 0.99 32.50
C SER A 43 8.99 -0.33 32.26
N ASN A 44 8.48 -1.20 31.37
CA ASN A 44 9.20 -2.39 30.91
C ASN A 44 8.93 -2.68 29.41
N PRO A 45 9.59 -1.95 28.49
CA PRO A 45 9.31 -2.03 27.06
C PRO A 45 9.53 -3.43 26.47
N GLU A 46 10.54 -4.17 26.94
CA GLU A 46 10.85 -5.52 26.45
C GLU A 46 9.71 -6.51 26.73
N LYS A 47 9.17 -6.49 27.95
CA LYS A 47 8.03 -7.34 28.34
C LYS A 47 6.75 -6.94 27.61
N GLU A 48 6.52 -5.64 27.43
CA GLU A 48 5.37 -5.13 26.70
C GLU A 48 5.42 -5.57 25.23
N GLU A 49 6.57 -5.45 24.58
CA GLU A 49 6.75 -5.96 23.22
C GLU A 49 6.61 -7.48 23.11
N GLU A 50 7.16 -8.24 24.07
CA GLU A 50 6.98 -9.70 24.09
C GLU A 50 5.51 -10.08 24.25
N PHE A 51 4.78 -9.35 25.09
CA PHE A 51 3.34 -9.51 25.23
C PHE A 51 2.60 -9.20 23.92
N ILE A 52 2.94 -8.11 23.23
CA ILE A 52 2.36 -7.78 21.91
C ILE A 52 2.64 -8.88 20.89
N ARG A 53 3.88 -9.40 20.83
CA ARG A 53 4.23 -10.52 19.94
C ARG A 53 3.34 -11.73 20.19
N LYS A 54 3.07 -12.07 21.45
CA LYS A 54 2.15 -13.16 21.83
C LYS A 54 0.72 -12.88 21.38
N VAL A 55 0.20 -11.67 21.58
CA VAL A 55 -1.15 -11.24 21.15
C VAL A 55 -1.31 -11.35 19.63
N VAL A 56 -0.33 -10.88 18.87
CA VAL A 56 -0.33 -10.99 17.40
C VAL A 56 -0.33 -12.46 16.98
N SER A 57 0.51 -13.30 17.62
CA SER A 57 0.60 -14.73 17.30
C SER A 57 -0.68 -15.52 17.59
N SER A 58 -1.49 -15.09 18.57
CA SER A 58 -2.77 -15.73 18.89
C SER A 58 -3.91 -15.29 17.97
N GLY A 59 -3.66 -14.33 17.07
CA GLY A 59 -4.66 -13.79 16.14
C GLY A 59 -5.60 -12.75 16.76
N HIS A 60 -5.31 -12.27 17.97
CA HIS A 60 -6.08 -11.21 18.62
C HIS A 60 -5.66 -9.83 18.05
N GLU A 61 -6.09 -9.54 16.83
CA GLU A 61 -5.64 -8.37 16.06
C GLU A 61 -6.40 -7.07 16.37
N SER A 62 -7.55 -7.10 17.07
CA SER A 62 -8.38 -5.89 17.27
C SER A 62 -7.68 -4.74 18.03
N PRO A 63 -6.86 -4.97 19.08
CA PRO A 63 -6.15 -3.86 19.74
C PRO A 63 -5.11 -3.18 18.84
N LEU A 64 -4.69 -3.82 17.76
CA LEU A 64 -3.77 -3.24 16.79
C LEU A 64 -4.42 -2.11 15.97
N GLU A 65 -5.75 -2.03 15.94
CA GLU A 65 -6.47 -0.98 15.21
C GLU A 65 -6.26 0.43 15.77
N HIS A 66 -5.81 0.54 17.03
CA HIS A 66 -5.56 1.83 17.69
C HIS A 66 -4.26 2.50 17.21
N VAL A 67 -3.32 1.75 16.63
CA VAL A 67 -2.07 2.28 16.08
C VAL A 67 -2.18 2.38 14.57
N LYS A 68 -1.79 3.54 14.03
CA LYS A 68 -1.83 3.84 12.60
C LYS A 68 -0.50 4.35 12.07
N PHE A 69 -0.32 4.19 10.77
CA PHE A 69 0.78 4.72 9.98
C PHE A 69 0.22 5.54 8.84
N THR A 70 0.89 6.65 8.54
CA THR A 70 0.60 7.51 7.39
C THR A 70 1.83 7.60 6.48
N PHE A 71 1.66 7.24 5.22
CA PHE A 71 2.72 7.24 4.20
C PHE A 71 2.43 8.28 3.12
N ALA A 72 3.47 8.93 2.61
CA ALA A 72 3.47 9.59 1.31
C ALA A 72 4.09 8.66 0.28
N VAL A 73 3.43 8.52 -0.88
CA VAL A 73 3.87 7.66 -1.97
C VAL A 73 3.83 8.45 -3.28
N GLN A 74 4.91 8.38 -4.05
CA GLN A 74 4.98 8.90 -5.42
C GLN A 74 5.70 7.90 -6.33
N GLY A 75 5.68 8.16 -7.64
CA GLY A 75 6.25 7.21 -8.61
C GLY A 75 5.47 5.91 -8.72
N VAL A 76 4.14 6.00 -8.61
CA VAL A 76 3.20 4.88 -8.80
C VAL A 76 2.19 5.21 -9.88
N SER A 77 1.68 4.19 -10.57
CA SER A 77 0.72 4.35 -11.65
C SER A 77 -0.71 4.51 -11.14
N ARG A 78 -1.59 5.07 -11.98
CA ARG A 78 -3.05 5.01 -11.73
C ARG A 78 -3.54 3.56 -11.64
N ALA A 79 -2.99 2.64 -12.44
CA ALA A 79 -3.31 1.21 -12.40
C ALA A 79 -3.06 0.59 -11.00
N LEU A 80 -1.95 0.96 -10.36
CA LEU A 80 -1.65 0.56 -8.99
C LEU A 80 -2.65 1.15 -8.01
N THR A 81 -2.89 2.46 -8.09
CA THR A 81 -3.76 3.12 -7.09
C THR A 81 -5.19 2.61 -7.14
N HIS A 82 -5.67 2.21 -8.33
CA HIS A 82 -7.00 1.63 -8.49
C HIS A 82 -7.15 0.25 -7.81
N GLN A 83 -6.05 -0.48 -7.59
CA GLN A 83 -6.02 -1.69 -6.76
C GLN A 83 -5.87 -1.37 -5.28
N LEU A 84 -5.05 -0.37 -4.96
CA LEU A 84 -4.74 0.06 -3.60
C LEU A 84 -6.00 0.55 -2.88
N VAL A 85 -6.78 1.44 -3.49
CA VAL A 85 -7.97 2.05 -2.86
C VAL A 85 -9.13 1.07 -2.65
N ARG A 86 -8.97 -0.20 -3.05
CA ARG A 86 -9.92 -1.29 -2.73
C ARG A 86 -9.79 -1.81 -1.31
N HIS A 87 -8.69 -1.45 -0.62
CA HIS A 87 -8.50 -1.66 0.81
C HIS A 87 -9.22 -0.52 1.55
N ARG A 88 -10.40 -0.84 2.10
CA ARG A 88 -11.40 0.15 2.51
C ARG A 88 -11.19 0.67 3.93
N VAL A 89 -10.47 -0.06 4.78
CA VAL A 89 -10.20 0.34 6.17
C VAL A 89 -8.93 1.21 6.20
N ALA A 90 -8.95 2.25 5.37
CA ALA A 90 -7.83 3.12 5.10
C ALA A 90 -8.34 4.51 4.71
N SER A 91 -7.47 5.51 4.82
CA SER A 91 -7.74 6.87 4.34
C SER A 91 -6.76 7.24 3.24
N TYR A 92 -7.25 7.91 2.19
CA TYR A 92 -6.46 8.26 1.02
C TYR A 92 -6.59 9.74 0.70
N SER A 93 -5.49 10.37 0.30
CA SER A 93 -5.50 11.69 -0.36
C SER A 93 -4.63 11.61 -1.59
N GLN A 94 -5.25 11.60 -2.77
CA GLN A 94 -4.58 11.38 -4.04
C GLN A 94 -4.57 12.65 -4.88
N GLN A 95 -3.45 12.89 -5.57
CA GLN A 95 -3.33 13.98 -6.53
C GLN A 95 -4.44 13.89 -7.58
N SER A 96 -5.21 14.95 -7.73
CA SER A 96 -6.36 15.00 -8.63
C SER A 96 -5.97 15.53 -10.00
N GLN A 97 -6.24 14.75 -11.05
CA GLN A 97 -6.14 15.18 -12.44
C GLN A 97 -7.22 16.19 -12.87
N ARG A 98 -8.18 16.53 -12.01
CA ARG A 98 -9.11 17.65 -12.25
C ARG A 98 -8.44 18.99 -11.93
N TYR A 99 -7.69 19.02 -10.83
CA TYR A 99 -7.10 20.25 -10.29
C TYR A 99 -5.65 20.45 -10.75
N VAL A 100 -4.89 19.38 -10.91
CA VAL A 100 -3.51 19.43 -11.37
C VAL A 100 -3.47 19.11 -12.86
N LYS A 101 -3.15 20.12 -13.67
CA LYS A 101 -2.91 19.94 -15.10
C LYS A 101 -1.57 19.25 -15.30
N GLU A 102 -1.58 18.19 -16.10
CA GLU A 102 -0.37 17.50 -16.53
C GLU A 102 0.26 18.27 -17.70
N LYS A 103 1.35 19.02 -17.46
CA LYS A 103 2.07 19.72 -18.54
C LYS A 103 2.90 18.75 -19.39
N GLN A 104 3.60 17.86 -18.70
CA GLN A 104 4.27 16.70 -19.26
C GLN A 104 4.07 15.61 -18.23
N PHE A 105 3.11 14.71 -18.46
CA PHE A 105 2.83 13.68 -17.47
C PHE A 105 4.00 12.70 -17.38
N ASP A 106 4.36 12.34 -16.16
CA ASP A 106 5.24 11.21 -15.89
C ASP A 106 4.47 9.89 -15.97
N TYR A 107 5.19 8.80 -16.20
CA TYR A 107 4.58 7.47 -16.30
C TYR A 107 5.49 6.35 -15.82
N ILE A 108 4.86 5.22 -15.50
CA ILE A 108 5.54 4.01 -15.04
C ILE A 108 5.70 3.03 -16.21
N ILE A 109 6.95 2.65 -16.51
CA ILE A 109 7.25 1.65 -17.53
C ILE A 109 7.19 0.24 -16.92
N PRO A 110 6.35 -0.67 -17.43
CA PRO A 110 6.35 -2.07 -16.99
C PRO A 110 7.70 -2.75 -17.20
N PRO A 111 8.20 -3.57 -16.24
CA PRO A 111 9.48 -4.27 -16.38
C PRO A 111 9.58 -5.19 -17.60
N SER A 112 8.45 -5.69 -18.11
CA SER A 112 8.40 -6.49 -19.33
C SER A 112 8.72 -5.67 -20.58
N PHE A 113 8.35 -4.40 -20.60
CA PHE A 113 8.67 -3.48 -21.70
C PHE A 113 10.09 -2.95 -21.54
N ASP A 114 10.51 -2.60 -20.32
CA ASP A 114 11.86 -2.08 -20.08
C ASP A 114 12.98 -3.05 -20.47
N LYS A 115 12.73 -4.37 -20.37
CA LYS A 115 13.65 -5.42 -20.81
C LYS A 115 13.69 -5.66 -22.31
N ASN A 116 12.75 -5.10 -23.08
CA ASN A 116 12.68 -5.23 -24.53
C ASN A 116 12.81 -3.84 -25.19
N PRO A 117 13.96 -3.53 -25.81
CA PRO A 117 14.20 -2.20 -26.39
C PRO A 117 13.18 -1.74 -27.44
N GLU A 118 12.53 -2.66 -28.16
CA GLU A 118 11.50 -2.31 -29.15
C GLU A 118 10.16 -2.01 -28.47
N ALA A 119 9.74 -2.86 -27.53
CA ALA A 119 8.54 -2.63 -26.75
C ALA A 119 8.62 -1.35 -25.93
N LYS A 120 9.79 -1.06 -25.33
CA LYS A 120 10.05 0.20 -24.63
C LYS A 120 9.90 1.41 -25.54
N ARG A 121 10.52 1.38 -26.73
CA ARG A 121 10.44 2.47 -27.72
C ARG A 121 9.01 2.73 -28.17
N GLU A 122 8.24 1.68 -28.47
CA GLU A 122 6.84 1.83 -28.86
C GLU A 122 6.00 2.38 -27.70
N PHE A 123 6.24 1.93 -26.47
CA PHE A 123 5.57 2.45 -25.28
C PHE A 123 5.87 3.94 -25.06
N GLU A 124 7.13 4.36 -25.13
CA GLU A 124 7.53 5.76 -24.98
C GLU A 124 6.94 6.65 -26.08
N LYS A 125 6.90 6.15 -27.32
CA LYS A 125 6.27 6.83 -28.46
C LYS A 125 4.79 7.10 -28.20
N ILE A 126 4.01 6.09 -27.81
CA ILE A 126 2.57 6.28 -27.56
C ILE A 126 2.32 7.23 -26.37
N MET A 127 3.16 7.22 -25.33
CA MET A 127 3.05 8.21 -24.23
C MET A 127 3.23 9.65 -24.74
N GLN A 128 4.18 9.89 -25.65
CA GLN A 128 4.38 11.21 -26.27
C GLN A 128 3.18 11.61 -27.15
N GLU A 129 2.65 10.69 -27.95
CA GLU A 129 1.47 10.93 -28.79
C GLU A 129 0.23 11.27 -27.95
N ILE A 130 0.06 10.61 -26.81
CA ILE A 130 -1.00 10.92 -25.85
C ILE A 130 -0.81 12.32 -25.26
N GLN A 131 0.40 12.72 -24.87
CA GLN A 131 0.67 14.07 -24.35
C GLN A 131 0.31 15.14 -25.39
N VAL A 132 0.77 14.98 -26.64
CA VAL A 132 0.43 15.89 -27.73
C VAL A 132 -1.09 15.97 -27.94
N SER A 133 -1.78 14.84 -27.87
CA SER A 133 -3.23 14.79 -28.03
C SER A 133 -3.96 15.44 -26.85
N TYR A 134 -3.51 15.21 -25.62
CA TYR A 134 -4.02 15.85 -24.41
C TYR A 134 -3.93 17.38 -24.49
N ASP A 135 -2.78 17.91 -24.92
CA ASP A 135 -2.58 19.36 -25.08
C ASP A 135 -3.48 19.96 -26.18
N LYS A 136 -3.67 19.24 -27.30
CA LYS A 136 -4.61 19.64 -28.35
C LYS A 136 -6.06 19.67 -27.86
N LEU A 137 -6.49 18.64 -27.11
CA LEU A 137 -7.84 18.58 -26.53
C LEU A 137 -8.09 19.77 -25.59
N LEU A 138 -7.13 20.09 -24.72
CA LEU A 138 -7.21 21.30 -23.89
C LEU A 138 -7.30 22.59 -24.73
N GLY A 139 -6.56 22.65 -25.84
CA GLY A 139 -6.64 23.76 -26.80
C GLY A 139 -8.04 23.92 -27.41
N TYR A 140 -8.64 22.82 -27.87
CA TYR A 140 -10.00 22.84 -28.43
C TYR A 140 -11.06 23.24 -27.39
N LEU A 141 -10.95 22.74 -26.16
CA LEU A 141 -11.85 23.13 -25.07
C LEU A 141 -11.71 24.62 -24.72
N SER A 142 -10.48 25.14 -24.72
CA SER A 142 -10.24 26.56 -24.46
C SER A 142 -10.87 27.46 -25.53
N GLN A 143 -10.93 27.02 -26.79
CA GLN A 143 -11.59 27.78 -27.89
C GLN A 143 -13.10 27.84 -27.72
N THR A 144 -13.71 26.87 -27.04
CA THR A 144 -15.15 26.88 -26.72
C THR A 144 -15.46 27.53 -25.36
N GLY A 145 -14.45 28.12 -24.70
CA GLY A 145 -14.59 28.78 -23.40
C GLY A 145 -14.49 27.84 -22.19
N ILE A 146 -14.30 26.54 -22.39
CA ILE A 146 -14.14 25.55 -21.31
C ILE A 146 -12.67 25.56 -20.86
N THR A 147 -12.42 25.96 -19.62
CA THR A 147 -11.07 26.11 -19.06
C THR A 147 -10.98 25.56 -17.64
N GLY A 148 -9.76 25.56 -17.08
CA GLY A 148 -9.52 25.18 -15.69
C GLY A 148 -9.94 23.73 -15.39
N GLU A 149 -10.62 23.55 -14.25
CA GLU A 149 -11.05 22.23 -13.78
C GLU A 149 -11.95 21.50 -14.78
N ALA A 150 -12.89 22.22 -15.41
CA ALA A 150 -13.83 21.66 -16.36
C ALA A 150 -13.13 21.13 -17.63
N ALA A 151 -12.07 21.80 -18.09
CA ALA A 151 -11.28 21.30 -19.21
C ALA A 151 -10.43 20.09 -18.81
N ASN A 152 -9.76 20.17 -17.65
CA ASN A 152 -8.88 19.11 -17.16
C ASN A 152 -9.64 17.80 -16.91
N GLN A 153 -10.86 17.86 -16.36
CA GLN A 153 -11.65 16.68 -16.04
C GLN A 153 -12.09 15.88 -17.28
N ASP A 154 -12.24 16.54 -18.43
CA ASP A 154 -12.64 15.93 -19.69
C ASP A 154 -11.39 15.48 -20.47
N ALA A 155 -10.37 16.35 -20.58
CA ALA A 155 -9.14 16.03 -21.29
C ALA A 155 -8.41 14.83 -20.69
N ARG A 156 -8.45 14.63 -19.37
CA ARG A 156 -7.78 13.49 -18.71
C ARG A 156 -8.27 12.11 -19.16
N PHE A 157 -9.40 12.01 -19.86
CA PHE A 157 -9.93 10.72 -20.33
C PHE A 157 -8.99 10.02 -21.33
N VAL A 158 -8.08 10.76 -21.97
CA VAL A 158 -7.04 10.20 -22.83
C VAL A 158 -5.80 9.73 -22.05
N LEU A 159 -5.64 10.12 -20.79
CA LEU A 159 -4.45 9.76 -20.00
C LEU A 159 -4.42 8.25 -19.72
N PRO A 160 -3.25 7.60 -19.87
CA PRO A 160 -3.15 6.16 -19.77
C PRO A 160 -3.13 5.73 -18.30
N GLN A 161 -3.44 4.44 -18.05
CA GLN A 161 -3.33 3.84 -16.70
C GLN A 161 -1.90 3.88 -16.13
N ALA A 162 -0.89 4.01 -17.00
CA ALA A 162 0.52 4.11 -16.63
C ALA A 162 0.92 5.48 -16.06
N VAL A 163 0.06 6.51 -16.19
CA VAL A 163 0.35 7.86 -15.71
C VAL A 163 0.68 7.85 -14.22
N GLU A 164 1.73 8.56 -13.84
CA GLU A 164 2.17 8.68 -12.46
C GLU A 164 1.09 9.38 -11.62
N THR A 165 1.05 9.04 -10.34
CA THR A 165 0.24 9.73 -9.36
C THR A 165 0.94 9.69 -8.00
N LYS A 166 0.57 10.65 -7.16
CA LYS A 166 1.04 10.79 -5.79
C LYS A 166 -0.14 10.59 -4.84
N ILE A 167 0.08 9.86 -3.75
CA ILE A 167 -0.98 9.49 -2.81
C ILE A 167 -0.46 9.43 -1.37
N VAL A 168 -1.23 10.01 -0.46
CA VAL A 168 -1.09 9.81 0.99
C VAL A 168 -2.01 8.67 1.41
N ILE A 169 -1.48 7.75 2.22
CA ILE A 169 -2.17 6.54 2.67
C ILE A 169 -2.09 6.47 4.20
N THR A 170 -3.23 6.37 4.88
CA THR A 170 -3.27 6.07 6.32
C THR A 170 -3.96 4.74 6.55
N MET A 171 -3.31 3.82 7.27
CA MET A 171 -3.85 2.51 7.64
C MET A 171 -3.51 2.21 9.11
N ASN A 172 -4.43 1.58 9.84
CA ASN A 172 -4.11 1.02 11.14
C ASN A 172 -3.30 -0.28 11.01
N CYS A 173 -2.68 -0.76 12.09
CA CYS A 173 -1.83 -1.94 12.04
C CYS A 173 -2.58 -3.20 11.56
N ARG A 174 -3.85 -3.37 11.93
CA ARG A 174 -4.66 -4.52 11.47
C ARG A 174 -4.88 -4.47 9.96
N GLU A 175 -5.23 -3.31 9.41
CA GLU A 175 -5.38 -3.15 7.97
C GLU A 175 -4.04 -3.31 7.25
N LEU A 176 -2.92 -2.82 7.80
CA LEU A 176 -1.59 -3.06 7.22
C LEU A 176 -1.26 -4.56 7.16
N LEU A 177 -1.52 -5.32 8.23
CA LEU A 177 -1.35 -6.77 8.22
C LEU A 177 -2.22 -7.43 7.14
N HIS A 178 -3.48 -7.00 6.99
CA HIS A 178 -4.36 -7.46 5.92
C HIS A 178 -3.81 -7.11 4.52
N PHE A 179 -3.39 -5.86 4.33
CA PHE A 179 -2.81 -5.34 3.10
C PHE A 179 -1.60 -6.15 2.67
N PHE A 180 -0.64 -6.41 3.58
CA PHE A 180 0.56 -7.19 3.31
C PHE A 180 0.25 -8.65 2.99
N LYS A 181 -0.66 -9.28 3.75
CA LYS A 181 -1.16 -10.65 3.49
C LYS A 181 -1.59 -10.80 2.03
N HIS A 182 -2.26 -9.80 1.46
CA HIS A 182 -2.75 -9.80 0.09
C HIS A 182 -1.74 -9.31 -0.96
N ARG A 183 -0.98 -8.24 -0.68
CA ARG A 183 -0.20 -7.52 -1.70
C ARG A 183 1.27 -7.91 -1.75
N CYS A 184 1.81 -8.55 -0.72
CA CYS A 184 3.15 -9.15 -0.78
C CYS A 184 3.17 -10.50 -1.51
N CYS A 185 2.00 -11.09 -1.82
CA CYS A 185 1.89 -12.35 -2.57
C CYS A 185 2.39 -12.18 -4.01
N THR A 186 3.06 -13.20 -4.56
CA THR A 186 3.53 -13.20 -5.96
C THR A 186 2.41 -13.15 -7.00
N ARG A 187 1.16 -13.45 -6.60
CA ARG A 187 -0.05 -13.31 -7.43
C ARG A 187 -0.50 -11.86 -7.59
N ALA A 188 -0.11 -10.96 -6.68
CA ALA A 188 -0.37 -9.54 -6.84
C ALA A 188 0.49 -8.98 -7.98
N GLN A 189 -0.05 -7.98 -8.68
CA GLN A 189 0.69 -7.25 -9.72
C GLN A 189 2.03 -6.76 -9.16
N TRP A 190 3.08 -6.86 -9.96
CA TRP A 190 4.46 -6.55 -9.57
C TRP A 190 4.60 -5.17 -8.93
N GLU A 191 3.84 -4.17 -9.40
CA GLU A 191 3.96 -2.78 -8.95
C GLU A 191 3.43 -2.61 -7.51
N ILE A 192 2.19 -3.05 -7.23
CA ILE A 192 1.63 -2.99 -5.87
C ILE A 192 2.37 -3.91 -4.91
N ARG A 193 2.95 -5.01 -5.43
CA ARG A 193 3.85 -5.87 -4.66
C ARG A 193 5.14 -5.14 -4.25
N ARG A 194 5.73 -4.33 -5.13
CA ARG A 194 6.89 -3.49 -4.78
C ARG A 194 6.53 -2.42 -3.74
N LEU A 195 5.40 -1.73 -3.92
CA LEU A 195 4.91 -0.75 -2.94
C LEU A 195 4.71 -1.40 -1.56
N SER A 196 3.98 -2.51 -1.51
CA SER A 196 3.72 -3.22 -0.25
C SER A 196 4.99 -3.76 0.41
N ALA A 197 5.97 -4.23 -0.35
CA ALA A 197 7.26 -4.63 0.20
C ALA A 197 7.99 -3.45 0.86
N LYS A 198 8.00 -2.27 0.23
CA LYS A 198 8.62 -1.06 0.80
C LYS A 198 7.91 -0.55 2.05
N MET A 199 6.58 -0.51 2.03
CA MET A 199 5.81 -0.18 3.22
C MET A 199 6.06 -1.19 4.36
N LEU A 200 6.14 -2.48 4.05
CA LEU A 200 6.41 -3.54 5.03
C LEU A 200 7.81 -3.41 5.66
N GLU A 201 8.84 -3.10 4.86
CA GLU A 201 10.20 -2.83 5.36
C GLU A 201 10.18 -1.74 6.44
N ILE A 202 9.50 -0.62 6.16
CA ILE A 202 9.35 0.50 7.11
C ILE A 202 8.57 0.06 8.35
N CYS A 203 7.45 -0.66 8.19
CA CYS A 203 6.67 -1.14 9.34
C CYS A 203 7.47 -2.10 10.23
N LYS A 204 8.31 -2.96 9.65
CA LYS A 204 9.20 -3.87 10.39
C LYS A 204 10.26 -3.12 11.18
N GLU A 205 10.79 -2.04 10.62
CA GLU A 205 11.75 -1.17 11.32
C GLU A 205 11.08 -0.43 12.49
N LYS A 206 9.89 0.13 12.28
CA LYS A 206 9.24 1.03 13.27
C LYS A 206 8.45 0.32 14.37
N LEU A 207 7.85 -0.83 14.08
CA LEU A 207 7.07 -1.60 15.06
C LEU A 207 7.27 -3.11 14.88
N PRO A 208 8.49 -3.63 15.16
CA PRO A 208 8.84 -5.03 14.92
C PRO A 208 7.97 -5.99 15.74
N SER A 209 7.53 -5.61 16.94
CA SER A 209 6.63 -6.41 17.79
C SER A 209 5.32 -6.80 17.10
N VAL A 210 4.88 -6.03 16.10
CA VAL A 210 3.70 -6.33 15.27
C VAL A 210 4.08 -6.91 13.92
N PHE A 211 5.08 -6.35 13.24
CA PHE A 211 5.30 -6.60 11.81
C PHE A 211 6.43 -7.58 11.47
N ILE A 212 7.27 -8.03 12.42
CA ILE A 212 8.47 -8.82 12.08
C ILE A 212 8.14 -10.08 11.26
N GLY A 213 7.05 -10.77 11.59
CA GLY A 213 6.53 -11.94 10.89
C GLY A 213 5.47 -11.64 9.82
N ALA A 214 5.17 -10.36 9.55
CA ALA A 214 4.21 -9.98 8.53
C ALA A 214 4.78 -10.14 7.11
N GLY A 215 3.88 -10.39 6.17
CA GLY A 215 4.20 -10.67 4.77
C GLY A 215 2.99 -11.26 4.06
N ALA A 216 3.23 -12.04 3.00
CA ALA A 216 2.16 -12.75 2.31
C ALA A 216 1.47 -13.77 3.24
N LYS A 217 0.19 -14.11 2.99
CA LYS A 217 -0.57 -15.07 3.83
C LYS A 217 0.17 -16.37 4.15
N CYS A 218 0.92 -16.90 3.18
CA CYS A 218 1.65 -18.16 3.35
C CYS A 218 2.79 -18.06 4.37
N GLU A 219 3.35 -16.88 4.60
CA GLU A 219 4.42 -16.66 5.59
C GLU A 219 3.89 -16.85 7.01
N SER A 220 2.67 -16.37 7.29
CA SER A 220 2.01 -16.58 8.59
C SER A 220 1.38 -17.96 8.74
N LEU A 221 0.90 -18.57 7.65
CA LEU A 221 0.19 -19.86 7.70
C LEU A 221 1.14 -21.07 7.70
N GLY A 222 2.36 -20.91 7.20
CA GLY A 222 3.27 -22.05 6.93
C GLY A 222 2.87 -22.90 5.72
N TYR A 223 1.79 -22.55 5.02
CA TYR A 223 1.32 -23.19 3.80
C TYR A 223 0.68 -22.18 2.84
N CYS A 224 0.63 -22.50 1.54
CA CYS A 224 -0.05 -21.69 0.55
C CYS A 224 -1.57 -21.94 0.62
N PRO A 225 -2.40 -20.91 0.84
CA PRO A 225 -3.86 -21.08 0.86
C PRO A 225 -4.47 -21.22 -0.55
N GLU A 226 -3.65 -21.09 -1.60
CA GLU A 226 -4.06 -21.26 -3.00
C GLU A 226 -3.97 -22.72 -3.43
N THR A 227 -4.63 -23.08 -4.54
CA THR A 227 -4.53 -24.42 -5.15
C THR A 227 -3.17 -24.62 -5.82
N GLU A 228 -2.83 -25.87 -6.18
CA GLU A 228 -1.56 -26.18 -6.88
C GLU A 228 -1.38 -25.35 -8.16
N LYS A 229 -2.47 -25.15 -8.91
CA LYS A 229 -2.49 -24.32 -10.13
C LYS A 229 -2.07 -22.87 -9.88
N PHE A 230 -2.34 -22.35 -8.68
CA PHE A 230 -2.23 -20.93 -8.36
C PHE A 230 -1.10 -20.60 -7.39
N SER A 231 -0.50 -21.62 -6.77
CA SER A 231 0.68 -21.50 -5.91
C SER A 231 1.91 -21.11 -6.71
N CYS A 232 2.80 -20.33 -6.09
CA CYS A 232 4.13 -20.03 -6.63
C CYS A 232 5.21 -21.03 -6.21
N GLY A 233 4.84 -22.08 -5.47
CA GLY A 233 5.76 -23.13 -5.03
C GLY A 233 6.62 -22.79 -3.80
N ARG A 234 6.60 -21.54 -3.30
CA ARG A 234 7.41 -21.15 -2.11
C ARG A 234 6.97 -21.86 -0.82
N TYR A 235 5.70 -22.26 -0.72
CA TYR A 235 5.14 -23.02 0.39
C TYR A 235 4.29 -24.18 -0.16
N PRO A 236 4.23 -25.33 0.54
CA PRO A 236 3.31 -26.41 0.18
C PRO A 236 1.85 -25.91 0.24
N VAL A 237 0.99 -26.42 -0.65
CA VAL A 237 -0.45 -26.07 -0.63
C VAL A 237 -1.17 -26.70 0.54
N LYS A 238 -2.28 -26.11 0.97
CA LYS A 238 -3.09 -26.53 2.13
C LYS A 238 -3.32 -28.05 2.19
N ASP A 239 -3.75 -28.66 1.09
CA ASP A 239 -4.12 -30.09 1.03
C ASP A 239 -2.93 -31.04 1.28
N LYS A 240 -1.69 -30.56 1.09
CA LYS A 240 -0.47 -31.34 1.37
C LYS A 240 -0.05 -31.27 2.83
N VAL A 241 -0.49 -30.27 3.58
CA VAL A 241 -0.06 -30.00 4.96
C VAL A 241 -1.15 -30.38 5.95
N ILE A 242 -2.39 -30.04 5.63
CA ILE A 242 -3.56 -30.35 6.45
C ILE A 242 -4.17 -31.61 5.86
N LYS A 243 -3.90 -32.77 6.49
CA LYS A 243 -4.63 -34.00 6.19
C LYS A 243 -6.10 -33.76 6.55
N ASN A 244 -6.98 -33.70 5.55
CA ASN A 244 -8.42 -33.73 5.78
C ASN A 244 -8.73 -35.01 6.56
N LYS A 245 -9.16 -34.87 7.82
CA LYS A 245 -9.85 -35.95 8.53
C LYS A 245 -11.29 -36.00 8.05
#